data_AF-J3GHS3-F1
#
_entry.id   AF-J3GHS3-F1
#
_cell.length_a   1.000
_cell.length_b   1.000
_cell.length_c   1.000
_cell.angle_alpha   90.00
_cell.angle_beta   90.00
_cell.angle_gamma   90.00
#
_symmetry.space_group_name_H-M   'P 1'
#
loop_
_entity.id
_entity.type
_entity.pdbx_description
1 polymer ?
#
loop_
_entity_poly.entity_id
_entity_poly.type
_entity_poly.pdbx_seq_one_letter_code
_entity_poly.pdbx_strand_id
1 'polypeptide(L)'
;MYPSVRSSFTLAWTLPLAFCAVAAQPPLDPLETLNRINHNYNTLKDACQEPDTGAARGHYYCSGVTLRMVNDGPFNPWDYSPYAIKIGATSYSWIRKDLSTRILIHPAGFILRTPTDAAALSLPVKEQGWTCIYAFDGGTGPERKWYGCGFFDNREPPRAAQGAMNNRNSALAYGTCAEAAVSTAEQWTRKYTGLMKGPIQYSQCSWNAEKPSDWNAMIRVHESRPNTTNKDPFAFSAQVNEFMLKNASATNDGSENMKYIDAFIYNVNSTQNFATRGDQAPPKPEDGLNSARNFQKKLQAQGYSVPILRLDFTKPAEQRFSYVAADQAIDLTVAGGTQPTPTAPAPSYIAAATWVERYDPGSKKNEWSLNVTPTAQGKAIQASDQDALYKELFELRGADSQWRDNEKSPGSMRQQLSCLVQNYPAKTEWNLEPFRPNVTPQEAAKAGCNPLPLQAPQYIASADWVKRYDPGTRKDEWTLSVVPTAAGRALPNEQAGALYNQLFALKGADSNWRDNENSAGSMRQQLNCVLINYRSKTPWNLEPFRPALSDSETRAAGCNPVPR
;
A
#
# COMPACT_ATOMS: atom_id res chain seq x y z
N MET A 1 -56.74 -17.36 -50.20
CA MET A 1 -55.48 -17.86 -49.63
C MET A 1 -54.54 -16.68 -49.44
N TYR A 2 -53.85 -16.64 -48.29
CA TYR A 2 -52.97 -15.61 -47.71
C TYR A 2 -53.63 -14.40 -47.01
N PRO A 3 -53.46 -14.26 -45.68
CA PRO A 3 -53.69 -13.02 -44.97
C PRO A 3 -52.41 -12.16 -44.94
N SER A 4 -52.60 -10.86 -45.00
CA SER A 4 -51.60 -9.80 -44.97
C SER A 4 -51.03 -9.58 -43.57
N VAL A 5 -49.71 -9.71 -43.44
CA VAL A 5 -48.94 -9.43 -42.22
C VAL A 5 -48.67 -7.92 -42.12
N ARG A 6 -49.00 -7.32 -40.98
CA ARG A 6 -48.59 -5.94 -40.62
C ARG A 6 -47.16 -5.97 -40.07
N SER A 7 -46.24 -5.28 -40.73
CA SER A 7 -44.89 -5.00 -40.22
C SER A 7 -44.86 -3.69 -39.45
N SER A 8 -44.53 -3.76 -38.16
CA SER A 8 -44.21 -2.60 -37.33
C SER A 8 -42.75 -2.19 -37.55
N PHE A 9 -42.51 -0.97 -38.03
CA PHE A 9 -41.17 -0.38 -38.08
C PHE A 9 -40.82 0.24 -36.72
N THR A 10 -39.81 -0.31 -36.04
CA THR A 10 -39.15 0.33 -34.91
C THR A 10 -37.96 1.14 -35.41
N LEU A 11 -38.03 2.47 -35.31
CA LEU A 11 -36.93 3.39 -35.59
C LEU A 11 -35.94 3.35 -34.41
N ALA A 12 -34.79 2.70 -34.59
CA ALA A 12 -33.69 2.76 -33.62
C ALA A 12 -32.90 4.06 -33.82
N TRP A 13 -33.03 4.99 -32.86
CA TRP A 13 -32.15 6.16 -32.78
C TRP A 13 -30.81 5.74 -32.18
N THR A 14 -29.77 5.67 -33.01
CA THR A 14 -28.39 5.52 -32.55
C THR A 14 -27.87 6.90 -32.11
N LEU A 15 -27.85 7.15 -30.81
CA LEU A 15 -27.08 8.25 -30.22
C LEU A 15 -25.59 7.94 -30.37
N PRO A 16 -24.78 8.83 -30.99
CA PRO A 16 -23.33 8.65 -31.03
C PRO A 16 -22.79 8.83 -29.60
N LEU A 17 -22.12 7.79 -29.10
CA LEU A 17 -21.29 7.88 -27.90
C LEU A 17 -20.16 8.87 -28.18
N ALA A 18 -20.32 10.10 -27.71
CA ALA A 18 -19.21 11.05 -27.62
C ALA A 18 -18.23 10.51 -26.58
N PHE A 19 -17.13 9.90 -27.05
CA PHE A 19 -15.96 9.69 -26.21
C PHE A 19 -15.43 11.08 -25.83
N CYS A 20 -15.71 11.51 -24.60
CA CYS A 20 -15.00 12.63 -24.00
C CYS A 20 -13.53 12.22 -23.85
N ALA A 21 -12.71 12.50 -24.85
CA ALA A 21 -11.27 12.56 -24.67
C ALA A 21 -11.01 13.60 -23.58
N VAL A 22 -10.50 13.15 -22.42
CA VAL A 22 -10.02 14.07 -21.38
C VAL A 22 -8.86 14.82 -22.02
N ALA A 23 -9.08 16.10 -22.36
CA ALA A 23 -8.02 16.95 -22.88
C ALA A 23 -6.87 16.94 -21.88
N ALA A 24 -5.67 16.61 -22.35
CA ALA A 24 -4.46 16.70 -21.53
C ALA A 24 -4.35 18.13 -21.01
N GLN A 25 -4.30 18.29 -19.69
CA GLN A 25 -4.16 19.61 -19.08
C GLN A 25 -2.76 20.13 -19.42
N PRO A 26 -2.62 21.38 -19.88
CA PRO A 26 -1.29 21.95 -20.09
C PRO A 26 -0.53 21.91 -18.77
N PRO A 27 0.78 21.61 -18.79
CA PRO A 27 1.62 21.66 -17.61
C PRO A 27 1.54 23.05 -17.01
N LEU A 28 1.45 23.11 -15.69
CA LEU A 28 1.60 24.37 -15.00
C LEU A 28 3.04 24.88 -15.14
N ASP A 29 3.20 26.20 -15.17
CA ASP A 29 4.54 26.78 -15.15
C ASP A 29 5.30 26.30 -13.88
N PRO A 30 6.53 25.79 -14.02
CA PRO A 30 7.29 25.26 -12.89
C PRO A 30 7.59 26.30 -11.80
N LEU A 31 7.79 27.55 -12.20
CA LEU A 31 8.12 28.67 -11.31
C LEU A 31 6.88 29.18 -10.60
N GLU A 32 5.73 29.25 -11.28
CA GLU A 32 4.44 29.52 -10.64
C GLU A 32 4.06 28.43 -9.64
N THR A 33 4.33 27.17 -9.97
CA THR A 33 4.13 26.03 -9.08
C THR A 33 5.03 26.13 -7.84
N LEU A 34 6.31 26.44 -8.01
CA LEU A 34 7.23 26.73 -6.91
C LEU A 34 6.70 27.88 -6.03
N ASN A 35 6.29 28.99 -6.63
CA ASN A 35 5.82 30.17 -5.92
C ASN A 35 4.59 29.86 -5.07
N ARG A 36 3.64 29.10 -5.63
CA ARG A 36 2.42 28.67 -4.93
C ARG A 36 2.74 27.74 -3.75
N ILE A 37 3.63 26.76 -3.94
CA ILE A 37 4.04 25.84 -2.87
C ILE A 37 4.78 26.59 -1.75
N ASN A 38 5.72 27.49 -2.09
CA ASN A 38 6.38 28.33 -1.10
C ASN A 38 5.38 29.27 -0.39
N HIS A 39 4.42 29.84 -1.10
CA HIS A 39 3.35 30.64 -0.49
C HIS A 39 2.56 29.81 0.53
N ASN A 40 2.10 28.62 0.15
CA ASN A 40 1.34 27.73 1.03
C ASN A 40 2.14 27.36 2.29
N TYR A 41 3.42 26.99 2.14
CA TYR A 41 4.28 26.68 3.27
C TYR A 41 4.44 27.87 4.24
N ASN A 42 4.54 29.09 3.70
CA ASN A 42 4.82 30.30 4.48
C ASN A 42 3.57 31.01 5.03
N THR A 43 2.38 30.67 4.55
CA THR A 43 1.11 31.31 4.95
C THR A 43 0.54 30.66 6.20
N LEU A 44 0.42 31.43 7.29
CA LEU A 44 -0.26 31.00 8.54
C LEU A 44 -1.74 31.39 8.50
N LYS A 45 -2.49 30.75 7.60
CA LYS A 45 -3.93 30.97 7.48
C LYS A 45 -4.69 29.82 8.13
N ASP A 46 -5.39 30.14 9.21
CA ASP A 46 -6.13 29.14 10.01
C ASP A 46 -7.65 29.19 9.76
N ALA A 47 -8.11 30.18 8.99
CA ALA A 47 -9.50 30.35 8.59
C ALA A 47 -9.69 29.92 7.12
N CYS A 48 -9.48 28.63 6.84
CA CYS A 48 -9.76 28.08 5.52
C CYS A 48 -11.26 27.83 5.34
N GLN A 49 -11.77 28.15 4.14
CA GLN A 49 -13.19 28.09 3.82
C GLN A 49 -13.39 27.64 2.38
N GLU A 50 -14.51 26.97 2.11
CA GLU A 50 -14.97 26.71 0.75
C GLU A 50 -15.30 28.04 0.04
N PRO A 51 -14.82 28.28 -1.18
CA PRO A 51 -14.97 29.57 -1.84
C PRO A 51 -16.42 30.00 -2.09
N ASP A 52 -17.32 29.04 -2.29
CA ASP A 52 -18.72 29.29 -2.69
C ASP A 52 -19.71 29.26 -1.53
N THR A 53 -19.47 28.41 -0.52
CA THR A 53 -20.38 28.29 0.64
C THR A 53 -19.89 29.06 1.86
N GLY A 54 -18.59 29.41 1.92
CA GLY A 54 -17.94 29.94 3.11
C GLY A 54 -17.81 28.93 4.26
N ALA A 55 -18.14 27.66 4.03
CA ALA A 55 -18.06 26.61 5.06
C ALA A 55 -16.61 26.41 5.51
N ALA A 56 -16.40 26.35 6.83
CA ALA A 56 -15.08 26.15 7.40
C ALA A 56 -14.47 24.80 7.00
N ARG A 57 -13.16 24.81 6.71
CA ARG A 57 -12.35 23.65 6.34
C ARG A 57 -11.10 23.57 7.21
N GLY A 58 -10.47 22.40 7.26
CA GLY A 58 -9.15 22.24 7.88
C GLY A 58 -8.06 23.08 7.19
N HIS A 59 -6.95 23.33 7.89
CA HIS A 59 -5.88 24.22 7.41
C HIS A 59 -5.30 23.79 6.07
N TYR A 60 -5.25 22.49 5.79
CA TYR A 60 -4.79 21.90 4.52
C TYR A 60 -5.55 22.42 3.29
N TYR A 61 -6.76 22.94 3.48
CA TYR A 61 -7.61 23.37 2.37
C TYR A 61 -7.05 24.61 1.65
N CYS A 62 -6.33 25.47 2.38
CA CYS A 62 -5.84 26.75 1.87
C CYS A 62 -4.42 27.14 2.35
N SER A 63 -3.77 26.34 3.19
CA SER A 63 -2.41 26.61 3.67
C SER A 63 -1.64 25.34 4.00
N GLY A 64 -0.32 25.47 4.10
CA GLY A 64 0.62 24.38 4.28
C GLY A 64 0.71 23.47 3.04
N VAL A 65 1.61 22.49 3.12
CA VAL A 65 1.93 21.59 2.02
C VAL A 65 1.63 20.17 2.46
N THR A 66 0.66 19.54 1.80
CA THR A 66 0.37 18.11 1.99
C THR A 66 1.25 17.28 1.05
N LEU A 67 2.05 16.40 1.61
CA LEU A 67 3.02 15.59 0.89
C LEU A 67 2.93 14.12 1.28
N ARG A 68 3.19 13.23 0.33
CA ARG A 68 3.42 11.81 0.57
C ARG A 68 4.83 11.47 0.15
N MET A 69 5.63 11.07 1.13
CA MET A 69 6.97 10.55 0.89
C MET A 69 6.86 9.05 0.64
N VAL A 70 7.64 8.55 -0.32
CA VAL A 70 7.64 7.14 -0.73
C VAL A 70 8.99 6.80 -1.36
N ASN A 71 9.43 5.57 -1.23
CA ASN A 71 10.59 5.04 -1.94
C ASN A 71 10.26 4.77 -3.42
N ASP A 72 11.28 4.65 -4.26
CA ASP A 72 11.14 4.17 -5.63
C ASP A 72 11.21 2.64 -5.70
N GLY A 73 10.58 2.08 -6.73
CA GLY A 73 10.47 0.65 -6.94
C GLY A 73 9.59 0.27 -8.12
N PRO A 74 9.25 -1.02 -8.26
CA PRO A 74 8.41 -1.55 -9.34
C PRO A 74 6.91 -1.26 -9.12
N PHE A 75 6.59 -0.02 -8.73
CA PHE A 75 5.26 0.51 -8.47
C PHE A 75 5.26 2.02 -8.78
N ASN A 76 4.09 2.63 -8.92
CA ASN A 76 3.99 4.08 -9.03
C ASN A 76 3.92 4.75 -7.66
N PRO A 77 4.47 5.96 -7.49
CA PRO A 77 4.48 6.64 -6.20
C PRO A 77 3.06 6.89 -5.63
N TRP A 78 2.03 6.99 -6.48
CA TRP A 78 0.64 7.14 -6.05
C TRP A 78 -0.05 5.83 -5.69
N ASP A 79 0.52 4.67 -6.01
CA ASP A 79 -0.09 3.37 -5.75
C ASP A 79 -0.36 3.17 -4.26
N TYR A 80 -1.45 2.46 -3.93
CA TYR A 80 -1.73 2.06 -2.56
C TYR A 80 -0.93 0.81 -2.21
N SER A 81 -0.18 0.84 -1.11
CA SER A 81 0.48 -0.36 -0.61
C SER A 81 -0.57 -1.41 -0.18
N PRO A 82 -0.22 -2.71 -0.14
CA PRO A 82 -1.12 -3.73 0.41
C PRO A 82 -1.60 -3.40 1.82
N TYR A 83 -0.79 -2.68 2.60
CA TYR A 83 -1.15 -2.21 3.93
C TYR A 83 -2.16 -1.06 3.88
N ALA A 84 -1.95 -0.06 3.02
CA ALA A 84 -2.90 1.04 2.81
C ALA A 84 -4.27 0.54 2.31
N ILE A 85 -4.28 -0.48 1.43
CA ILE A 85 -5.53 -1.13 0.98
C ILE A 85 -6.28 -1.76 2.15
N LYS A 86 -5.59 -2.44 3.07
CA LYS A 86 -6.22 -3.03 4.28
C LYS A 86 -6.76 -1.99 5.25
N ILE A 87 -6.08 -0.85 5.39
CA ILE A 87 -6.58 0.28 6.19
C ILE A 87 -7.78 0.94 5.50
N GLY A 88 -7.81 0.92 4.16
CA GLY A 88 -8.72 1.70 3.34
C GLY A 88 -8.29 3.16 3.19
N ALA A 89 -7.07 3.50 3.57
CA ALA A 89 -6.53 4.86 3.55
C ALA A 89 -5.01 4.87 3.42
N THR A 90 -4.50 6.02 2.97
CA THR A 90 -3.09 6.30 2.76
C THR A 90 -2.66 7.47 3.64
N SER A 91 -1.46 7.34 4.21
CA SER A 91 -0.83 8.34 5.06
C SER A 91 -0.10 9.40 4.23
N TYR A 92 -0.24 10.65 4.66
CA TYR A 92 0.43 11.84 4.17
C TYR A 92 1.04 12.58 5.37
N SER A 93 1.91 13.54 5.11
CA SER A 93 2.31 14.54 6.08
C SER A 93 1.84 15.91 5.62
N TRP A 94 1.61 16.81 6.56
CA TRP A 94 1.31 18.21 6.27
C TRP A 94 2.34 19.11 6.93
N ILE A 95 3.04 19.94 6.16
CA ILE A 95 4.08 20.82 6.69
C ILE A 95 3.73 22.29 6.45
N ARG A 96 4.12 23.14 7.39
CA ARG A 96 3.94 24.60 7.33
C ARG A 96 5.07 25.25 8.12
N LYS A 97 5.37 26.53 7.89
CA LYS A 97 6.55 27.18 8.48
C LYS A 97 6.53 27.24 10.03
N ASP A 98 5.38 27.08 10.65
CA ASP A 98 5.18 27.03 12.10
C ASP A 98 5.26 25.60 12.68
N LEU A 99 5.60 24.60 11.86
CA LEU A 99 5.96 23.26 12.30
C LEU A 99 7.48 23.06 12.19
N SER A 100 8.09 22.53 13.23
CA SER A 100 9.53 22.23 13.33
C SER A 100 9.96 21.00 12.51
N THR A 101 9.03 20.38 11.76
CA THR A 101 9.25 19.20 10.94
C THR A 101 10.43 19.41 9.99
N ARG A 102 11.42 18.52 10.09
CA ARG A 102 12.62 18.53 9.22
C ARG A 102 13.12 17.13 8.86
N ILE A 103 12.47 16.10 9.39
CA ILE A 103 12.74 14.69 9.09
C ILE A 103 11.50 14.16 8.39
N LEU A 104 11.71 13.51 7.26
CA LEU A 104 10.69 12.87 6.44
C LEU A 104 11.00 11.37 6.34
N ILE A 105 9.95 10.55 6.18
CA ILE A 105 10.05 9.08 6.20
C ILE A 105 10.85 8.50 5.01
N HIS A 106 10.82 9.16 3.86
CA HIS A 106 11.57 8.77 2.67
C HIS A 106 12.26 10.00 2.06
N PRO A 107 13.29 9.82 1.21
CA PRO A 107 14.03 10.95 0.65
C PRO A 107 13.31 11.64 -0.52
N ALA A 108 12.28 11.02 -1.11
CA ALA A 108 11.48 11.58 -2.20
C ALA A 108 9.97 11.33 -2.02
N GLY A 109 9.17 12.04 -2.79
CA GLY A 109 7.72 11.98 -2.71
C GLY A 109 7.02 12.93 -3.66
N PHE A 110 5.75 13.21 -3.39
CA PHE A 110 4.95 14.14 -4.16
C PHE A 110 4.08 15.02 -3.27
N ILE A 111 3.74 16.19 -3.78
CA ILE A 111 2.83 17.16 -3.17
C ILE A 111 1.46 17.03 -3.81
N LEU A 112 0.42 17.05 -2.99
CA LEU A 112 -0.95 17.28 -3.46
C LEU A 112 -1.26 18.77 -3.42
N ARG A 113 -1.87 19.27 -4.50
CA ARG A 113 -2.31 20.66 -4.62
C ARG A 113 -3.36 20.95 -3.55
N THR A 114 -3.30 22.15 -2.94
CA THR A 114 -4.36 22.56 -2.03
C THR A 114 -5.68 22.71 -2.80
N PRO A 115 -6.83 22.42 -2.17
CA PRO A 115 -8.13 22.64 -2.80
C PRO A 115 -8.35 24.08 -3.30
N THR A 116 -7.91 25.09 -2.54
CA THR A 116 -8.05 26.50 -2.94
C THR A 116 -7.24 26.82 -4.21
N ASP A 117 -6.02 26.30 -4.30
CA ASP A 117 -5.18 26.45 -5.49
C ASP A 117 -5.74 25.71 -6.70
N ALA A 118 -6.25 24.49 -6.48
CA ALA A 118 -6.89 23.72 -7.54
C ALA A 118 -8.09 24.47 -8.12
N ALA A 119 -8.92 25.08 -7.27
CA ALA A 119 -10.03 25.91 -7.70
C ALA A 119 -9.56 27.15 -8.48
N ALA A 120 -8.53 27.86 -7.98
CA ALA A 120 -7.97 29.04 -8.64
C ALA A 120 -7.39 28.73 -10.03
N LEU A 121 -6.81 27.54 -10.20
CA LEU A 121 -6.25 27.07 -11.47
C LEU A 121 -7.28 26.37 -12.37
N SER A 122 -8.55 26.25 -11.94
CA SER A 122 -9.58 25.47 -12.64
C SER A 122 -9.17 24.01 -12.90
N LEU A 123 -8.47 23.41 -11.94
CA LEU A 123 -8.03 22.02 -11.95
C LEU A 123 -8.92 21.15 -11.04
N PRO A 124 -8.90 19.81 -11.17
CA PRO A 124 -9.62 18.93 -10.27
C PRO A 124 -9.32 19.24 -8.80
N VAL A 125 -10.37 19.49 -8.02
CA VAL A 125 -10.27 19.82 -6.61
C VAL A 125 -10.38 18.57 -5.76
N LYS A 126 -9.43 18.33 -4.85
CA LYS A 126 -9.50 17.23 -3.87
C LYS A 126 -10.40 17.64 -2.70
N GLU A 127 -11.70 17.68 -2.95
CA GLU A 127 -12.70 18.16 -2.00
C GLU A 127 -12.96 17.21 -0.83
N GLN A 128 -12.76 15.90 -1.03
CA GLN A 128 -13.19 14.86 -0.09
C GLN A 128 -12.12 13.79 0.12
N GLY A 129 -12.29 13.02 1.19
CA GLY A 129 -11.48 11.84 1.51
C GLY A 129 -10.59 12.03 2.73
N TRP A 130 -10.35 13.26 3.16
CA TRP A 130 -9.50 13.55 4.32
C TRP A 130 -10.23 13.16 5.60
N THR A 131 -9.59 12.35 6.44
CA THR A 131 -10.27 11.77 7.61
C THR A 131 -9.79 12.43 8.89
N CYS A 132 -8.51 12.32 9.21
CA CYS A 132 -7.93 12.85 10.44
C CYS A 132 -6.46 13.21 10.30
N ILE A 133 -5.94 13.96 11.27
CA ILE A 133 -4.51 14.24 11.41
C ILE A 133 -4.03 13.91 12.84
N TYR A 134 -2.89 13.24 12.96
CA TYR A 134 -2.19 13.01 14.23
C TYR A 134 -1.12 14.07 14.43
N ALA A 135 -0.82 14.42 15.69
CA ALA A 135 0.23 15.41 15.96
C ALA A 135 1.63 14.83 15.68
N PHE A 136 1.83 13.53 15.83
CA PHE A 136 3.07 12.82 15.46
C PHE A 136 2.69 11.60 14.61
N ASP A 137 3.66 10.81 14.15
CA ASP A 137 3.44 9.48 13.57
C ASP A 137 2.40 8.70 14.41
N GLY A 138 1.28 8.33 13.80
CA GLY A 138 0.15 7.68 14.44
C GLY A 138 0.25 6.15 14.39
N GLY A 139 1.32 5.59 13.82
CA GLY A 139 1.51 4.15 13.64
C GLY A 139 0.32 3.51 12.93
N THR A 140 -0.27 4.23 11.97
CA THR A 140 -1.57 3.87 11.42
C THR A 140 -1.55 2.47 10.81
N GLY A 141 -2.66 1.77 10.99
CA GLY A 141 -2.82 0.38 10.61
C GLY A 141 -4.27 -0.08 10.73
N PRO A 142 -4.63 -1.29 10.25
CA PRO A 142 -6.01 -1.80 10.28
C PRO A 142 -6.61 -1.92 11.69
N GLU A 143 -5.76 -1.83 12.73
CA GLU A 143 -6.17 -1.80 14.12
C GLU A 143 -6.84 -0.46 14.50
N ARG A 144 -6.48 0.61 13.79
CA ARG A 144 -7.17 1.90 13.86
C ARG A 144 -8.29 1.89 12.81
N LYS A 145 -9.50 1.53 13.25
CA LYS A 145 -10.70 1.57 12.41
C LYS A 145 -10.97 2.98 11.86
N TRP A 146 -12.01 3.12 11.03
CA TRP A 146 -12.32 4.38 10.36
C TRP A 146 -11.12 4.96 9.62
N TYR A 147 -10.59 4.20 8.65
CA TYR A 147 -9.54 4.69 7.74
C TYR A 147 -8.26 5.13 8.45
N GLY A 148 -7.86 4.42 9.51
CA GLY A 148 -6.66 4.72 10.28
C GLY A 148 -6.84 5.74 11.39
N CYS A 149 -8.05 6.28 11.58
CA CYS A 149 -8.29 7.40 12.50
C CYS A 149 -8.85 7.02 13.87
N GLY A 150 -9.21 5.76 14.07
CA GLY A 150 -9.71 5.23 15.33
C GLY A 150 -8.65 5.13 16.44
N PHE A 151 -9.11 4.68 17.61
CA PHE A 151 -8.21 4.28 18.69
C PHE A 151 -7.42 3.04 18.26
N PHE A 152 -6.26 2.84 18.88
CA PHE A 152 -5.43 1.65 18.63
C PHE A 152 -5.99 0.45 19.42
N ASP A 153 -7.20 -0.01 19.06
CA ASP A 153 -7.92 -1.04 19.83
C ASP A 153 -8.85 -1.94 18.99
N ASN A 154 -8.80 -1.85 17.67
CA ASN A 154 -9.63 -2.59 16.72
C ASN A 154 -11.13 -2.29 16.77
N ARG A 155 -11.60 -1.29 17.53
CA ARG A 155 -13.02 -0.98 17.66
C ARG A 155 -13.44 0.11 16.69
N GLU A 156 -14.64 -0.03 16.12
CA GLU A 156 -15.25 1.02 15.31
C GLU A 156 -15.51 2.24 16.20
N PRO A 157 -15.05 3.45 15.83
CA PRO A 157 -15.27 4.62 16.64
C PRO A 157 -16.76 4.97 16.73
N PRO A 158 -17.25 5.40 17.91
CA PRO A 158 -18.66 5.76 18.09
C PRO A 158 -19.08 7.00 17.28
N ARG A 159 -18.14 7.91 16.99
CA ARG A 159 -18.33 9.16 16.23
C ARG A 159 -19.35 10.14 16.83
N ALA A 160 -19.84 9.87 18.05
CA ALA A 160 -20.88 10.65 18.71
C ALA A 160 -20.37 12.01 19.23
N ALA A 161 -19.07 12.12 19.53
CA ALA A 161 -18.48 13.37 20.01
C ALA A 161 -18.06 14.32 18.87
N GLN A 162 -18.24 13.92 17.60
CA GLN A 162 -17.97 14.82 16.48
C GLN A 162 -19.04 15.90 16.41
N GLY A 163 -18.61 17.16 16.44
CA GLY A 163 -19.50 18.28 16.13
C GLY A 163 -20.00 18.19 14.70
N ALA A 164 -21.22 18.67 14.45
CA ALA A 164 -21.72 18.81 13.09
C ALA A 164 -20.84 19.80 12.30
N MET A 165 -20.47 19.42 11.09
CA MET A 165 -19.75 20.27 10.14
C MET A 165 -20.51 20.28 8.82
N ASN A 166 -20.69 21.47 8.25
CA ASN A 166 -21.47 21.67 7.03
C ASN A 166 -20.54 21.98 5.85
N ASN A 167 -19.55 21.13 5.64
CA ASN A 167 -18.62 21.21 4.51
C ASN A 167 -18.65 19.90 3.69
N ARG A 168 -18.07 19.93 2.49
CA ARG A 168 -18.12 18.83 1.52
C ARG A 168 -17.47 17.52 2.01
N ASN A 169 -16.64 17.56 3.04
CA ASN A 169 -15.90 16.40 3.54
C ASN A 169 -16.38 15.92 4.93
N SER A 170 -17.44 16.52 5.47
CA SER A 170 -17.87 16.28 6.85
C SER A 170 -18.30 14.83 7.13
N ALA A 171 -18.77 14.10 6.12
CA ALA A 171 -19.17 12.71 6.24
C ALA A 171 -18.00 11.74 6.56
N LEU A 172 -16.77 12.11 6.20
CA LEU A 172 -15.57 11.28 6.39
C LEU A 172 -14.68 11.78 7.53
N ALA A 173 -14.66 13.10 7.74
CA ALA A 173 -13.82 13.76 8.71
C ALA A 173 -14.14 13.35 10.14
N TYR A 174 -13.13 12.87 10.87
CA TYR A 174 -13.28 12.30 12.20
C TYR A 174 -12.00 12.49 13.02
N GLY A 175 -12.10 12.60 14.34
CA GLY A 175 -10.94 12.62 15.24
C GLY A 175 -11.26 12.05 16.62
N THR A 176 -10.46 11.10 17.10
CA THR A 176 -10.65 10.47 18.42
C THR A 176 -10.40 11.41 19.59
N CYS A 177 -9.75 12.56 19.39
CA CYS A 177 -9.50 13.51 20.48
C CYS A 177 -10.80 14.02 21.09
N ALA A 178 -11.84 14.29 20.28
CA ALA A 178 -13.16 14.66 20.78
C ALA A 178 -13.79 13.57 21.66
N GLU A 179 -13.72 12.30 21.25
CA GLU A 179 -14.20 11.15 22.04
C GLU A 179 -13.41 10.99 23.36
N ALA A 180 -12.13 11.36 23.33
CA ALA A 180 -11.26 11.34 24.48
C ALA A 180 -11.42 12.57 25.40
N ALA A 181 -12.39 13.46 25.11
CA ALA A 181 -12.57 14.75 25.79
C ALA A 181 -11.28 15.61 25.79
N VAL A 182 -10.57 15.60 24.65
CA VAL A 182 -9.37 16.39 24.38
C VAL A 182 -9.67 17.34 23.23
N SER A 183 -9.63 18.64 23.51
CA SER A 183 -9.84 19.71 22.53
C SER A 183 -8.71 20.75 22.53
N THR A 184 -7.76 20.67 23.46
CA THR A 184 -6.61 21.58 23.53
C THR A 184 -5.29 20.83 23.66
N ALA A 185 -4.19 21.52 23.32
CA ALA A 185 -2.84 20.97 23.45
C ALA A 185 -2.49 20.65 24.91
N GLU A 186 -2.93 21.47 25.87
CA GLU A 186 -2.66 21.26 27.30
C GLU A 186 -3.40 20.03 27.84
N GLN A 187 -4.60 19.73 27.33
CA GLN A 187 -5.31 18.50 27.65
C GLN A 187 -4.61 17.29 27.03
N TRP A 188 -4.19 17.41 25.78
CA TRP A 188 -3.46 16.36 25.08
C TRP A 188 -2.15 16.01 25.82
N THR A 189 -1.31 17.00 26.14
CA THR A 189 -0.02 16.79 26.82
C THR A 189 -0.17 16.19 28.21
N ARG A 190 -1.26 16.53 28.94
CA ARG A 190 -1.58 15.90 30.23
C ARG A 190 -2.01 14.44 30.08
N LYS A 191 -2.74 14.11 29.02
CA LYS A 191 -3.30 12.77 28.82
C LYS A 191 -2.30 11.80 28.20
N TYR A 192 -1.52 12.27 27.22
CA TYR A 192 -0.64 11.46 26.38
C TYR A 192 0.83 11.78 26.69
N THR A 193 1.37 11.09 27.69
CA THR A 193 2.74 11.34 28.18
C THR A 193 3.80 10.50 27.48
N GLY A 194 3.44 9.42 26.76
CA GLY A 194 4.39 8.52 26.05
C GLY A 194 5.28 7.63 26.94
N LEU A 195 5.47 7.99 28.22
CA LEU A 195 6.52 7.42 29.09
C LEU A 195 6.12 6.15 29.87
N MET A 196 4.86 6.04 30.33
CA MET A 196 4.37 4.89 31.15
C MET A 196 3.13 4.19 30.56
N LYS A 197 2.53 4.76 29.52
CA LYS A 197 1.27 4.29 28.91
C LYS A 197 1.44 3.77 27.48
N GLY A 198 2.68 3.46 27.08
CA GLY A 198 3.06 3.09 25.71
C GLY A 198 3.53 4.30 24.88
N PRO A 199 4.20 4.06 23.74
CA PRO A 199 4.72 5.12 22.88
C PRO A 199 3.57 6.00 22.35
N ILE A 200 3.86 7.26 22.05
CA ILE A 200 2.85 8.19 21.50
C ILE A 200 2.27 7.67 20.20
N GLN A 201 3.10 6.99 19.39
CA GLN A 201 2.69 6.37 18.14
C GLN A 201 1.40 5.55 18.26
N TYR A 202 1.21 4.83 19.36
CA TYR A 202 0.00 4.02 19.58
C TYR A 202 -1.02 4.65 20.53
N SER A 203 -0.57 5.47 21.47
CA SER A 203 -1.44 5.99 22.54
C SER A 203 -2.15 7.30 22.22
N GLN A 204 -1.64 8.14 21.29
CA GLN A 204 -2.25 9.43 20.98
C GLN A 204 -3.63 9.31 20.33
N CYS A 205 -4.44 10.35 20.49
CA CYS A 205 -5.66 10.56 19.70
C CYS A 205 -5.36 11.30 18.39
N SER A 206 -6.29 11.17 17.45
CA SER A 206 -6.37 11.88 16.17
C SER A 206 -7.26 13.11 16.26
N TRP A 207 -6.90 14.15 15.53
CA TRP A 207 -7.62 15.40 15.36
C TRP A 207 -8.51 15.34 14.11
N ASN A 208 -9.68 15.98 14.15
CA ASN A 208 -10.59 15.97 13.01
C ASN A 208 -10.03 16.82 11.86
N ALA A 209 -9.95 16.25 10.65
CA ALA A 209 -9.37 16.90 9.47
C ALA A 209 -10.08 18.19 9.05
N GLU A 210 -11.36 18.39 9.41
CA GLU A 210 -12.17 19.52 8.95
C GLU A 210 -12.44 20.58 10.01
N LYS A 211 -12.00 20.37 11.25
CA LYS A 211 -12.26 21.30 12.36
C LYS A 211 -11.06 22.23 12.59
N PRO A 212 -11.14 23.54 12.26
CA PRO A 212 -9.97 24.43 12.33
C PRO A 212 -9.31 24.52 13.70
N SER A 213 -10.08 24.47 14.79
CA SER A 213 -9.52 24.52 16.14
C SER A 213 -8.73 23.26 16.51
N ASP A 214 -9.05 22.12 15.91
CA ASP A 214 -8.30 20.87 16.11
C ASP A 214 -6.92 20.95 15.43
N TRP A 215 -6.80 21.63 14.28
CA TRP A 215 -5.50 21.91 13.64
C TRP A 215 -4.62 22.82 14.50
N ASN A 216 -5.21 23.87 15.09
CA ASN A 216 -4.50 24.75 16.02
C ASN A 216 -3.97 23.98 17.24
N ALA A 217 -4.78 23.05 17.78
CA ALA A 217 -4.35 22.18 18.87
C ALA A 217 -3.25 21.21 18.41
N MET A 218 -3.40 20.60 17.22
CA MET A 218 -2.42 19.69 16.63
C MET A 218 -1.04 20.35 16.48
N ILE A 219 -0.97 21.56 15.91
CA ILE A 219 0.28 22.31 15.74
C ILE A 219 0.93 22.56 17.10
N ARG A 220 0.16 23.07 18.07
CA ARG A 220 0.68 23.31 19.43
C ARG A 220 1.17 22.04 20.11
N VAL A 221 0.51 20.91 19.89
CA VAL A 221 0.97 19.60 20.40
C VAL A 221 2.27 19.19 19.74
N HIS A 222 2.35 19.27 18.41
CA HIS A 222 3.57 18.90 17.67
C HIS A 222 4.77 19.70 18.18
N GLU A 223 4.61 21.01 18.31
CA GLU A 223 5.67 21.93 18.76
C GLU A 223 5.98 21.83 20.26
N SER A 224 5.11 21.21 21.07
CA SER A 224 5.34 21.07 22.52
C SER A 224 6.49 20.11 22.87
N ARG A 225 7.00 19.33 21.90
CA ARG A 225 8.04 18.31 22.12
C ARG A 225 9.30 18.60 21.29
N PRO A 226 10.11 19.63 21.63
CA PRO A 226 11.25 20.05 20.82
C PRO A 226 12.40 19.04 20.73
N ASN A 227 12.47 18.09 21.68
CA ASN A 227 13.58 17.16 21.81
C ASN A 227 13.12 15.70 21.75
N THR A 228 13.95 14.84 21.17
CA THR A 228 13.74 13.38 21.18
C THR A 228 14.07 12.80 22.55
N THR A 229 13.40 11.69 22.90
CA THR A 229 13.74 10.90 24.09
C THR A 229 13.82 9.43 23.69
N ASN A 230 14.71 8.67 24.34
CA ASN A 230 14.84 7.23 24.06
C ASN A 230 13.57 6.42 24.33
N LYS A 231 12.65 6.96 25.14
CA LYS A 231 11.39 6.31 25.52
C LYS A 231 10.26 6.58 24.52
N ASP A 232 10.39 7.61 23.69
CA ASP A 232 9.37 8.01 22.73
C ASP A 232 10.02 8.68 21.50
N PRO A 233 10.82 7.93 20.73
CA PRO A 233 11.65 8.47 19.66
C PRO A 233 10.86 8.99 18.46
N PHE A 234 9.54 8.74 18.40
CA PHE A 234 8.66 9.16 17.31
C PHE A 234 7.87 10.43 17.62
N ALA A 235 7.93 10.93 18.85
CA ALA A 235 7.15 12.09 19.29
C ALA A 235 8.05 13.27 19.66
N PHE A 236 8.77 13.76 18.66
CA PHE A 236 9.53 15.01 18.72
C PHE A 236 9.18 15.89 17.52
N SER A 237 9.17 17.20 17.70
CA SER A 237 8.62 18.20 16.76
C SER A 237 9.32 18.26 15.39
N ALA A 238 10.43 17.55 15.24
CA ALA A 238 11.15 17.46 13.99
C ALA A 238 10.78 16.23 13.14
N GLN A 239 10.06 15.26 13.72
CA GLN A 239 9.41 14.20 12.97
C GLN A 239 8.22 14.73 12.17
N VAL A 240 7.69 13.86 11.33
CA VAL A 240 6.42 14.08 10.64
C VAL A 240 5.21 13.99 11.58
N ASN A 241 4.15 14.70 11.21
CA ASN A 241 2.78 14.33 11.56
C ASN A 241 2.24 13.29 10.55
N GLU A 242 1.06 12.76 10.84
CA GLU A 242 0.40 11.78 9.98
C GLU A 242 -1.03 12.23 9.66
N PHE A 243 -1.28 12.56 8.40
CA PHE A 243 -2.53 13.04 7.84
C PHE A 243 -3.15 11.99 6.92
N MET A 244 -4.38 11.56 7.21
CA MET A 244 -4.98 10.41 6.57
C MET A 244 -5.93 10.79 5.44
N LEU A 245 -5.78 10.11 4.31
CA LEU A 245 -6.66 10.22 3.14
C LEU A 245 -7.25 8.86 2.81
N LYS A 246 -8.58 8.75 2.86
CA LYS A 246 -9.31 7.56 2.41
C LYS A 246 -8.96 7.23 0.96
N ASN A 247 -8.69 5.95 0.70
CA ASN A 247 -8.41 5.44 -0.63
C ASN A 247 -9.65 5.58 -1.54
N ALA A 248 -9.42 5.96 -2.78
CA ALA A 248 -10.44 5.98 -3.82
C ALA A 248 -10.80 4.54 -4.20
N SER A 249 -12.09 4.24 -4.33
CA SER A 249 -12.62 2.87 -4.26
C SER A 249 -12.84 2.16 -5.60
N ALA A 250 -12.55 2.78 -6.75
CA ALA A 250 -12.85 2.17 -8.05
C ALA A 250 -11.81 1.10 -8.45
N THR A 251 -10.53 1.36 -8.20
CA THR A 251 -9.41 0.52 -8.69
C THR A 251 -8.45 0.10 -7.58
N ASN A 252 -8.48 0.76 -6.41
CA ASN A 252 -7.52 0.58 -5.32
C ASN A 252 -6.04 0.67 -5.74
N ASP A 253 -5.74 1.29 -6.88
CA ASP A 253 -4.39 1.45 -7.42
C ASP A 253 -3.85 2.87 -7.25
N GLY A 254 -4.61 3.76 -6.60
CA GLY A 254 -4.22 5.15 -6.37
C GLY A 254 -4.17 6.06 -7.61
N SER A 255 -4.46 5.55 -8.81
CA SER A 255 -4.45 6.33 -10.07
C SER A 255 -5.35 7.57 -10.01
N GLU A 256 -6.47 7.50 -9.29
CA GLU A 256 -7.36 8.63 -9.04
C GLU A 256 -6.68 9.84 -8.39
N ASN A 257 -5.54 9.64 -7.72
CA ASN A 257 -4.81 10.72 -7.09
C ASN A 257 -3.89 11.51 -8.06
N MET A 258 -3.58 10.97 -9.25
CA MET A 258 -2.62 11.58 -10.19
C MET A 258 -2.99 13.01 -10.58
N LYS A 259 -4.28 13.26 -10.85
CA LYS A 259 -4.82 14.59 -11.22
C LYS A 259 -4.66 15.67 -10.14
N TYR A 260 -4.36 15.29 -8.91
CA TYR A 260 -4.16 16.20 -7.78
C TYR A 260 -2.69 16.45 -7.45
N ILE A 261 -1.77 15.72 -8.08
CA ILE A 261 -0.33 15.91 -7.87
C ILE A 261 0.08 17.26 -8.45
N ASP A 262 0.80 18.05 -7.66
CA ASP A 262 1.24 19.40 -8.04
C ASP A 262 2.74 19.47 -8.37
N ALA A 263 3.53 18.66 -7.68
CA ALA A 263 4.97 18.54 -7.90
C ALA A 263 5.49 17.22 -7.30
N PHE A 264 6.59 16.72 -7.85
CA PHE A 264 7.45 15.77 -7.14
C PHE A 264 8.46 16.54 -6.29
N ILE A 265 8.88 15.93 -5.19
CA ILE A 265 9.85 16.52 -4.28
C ILE A 265 10.91 15.52 -3.86
N TYR A 266 12.08 16.05 -3.51
CA TYR A 266 13.11 15.29 -2.80
C TYR A 266 13.84 16.15 -1.77
N ASN A 267 14.24 15.52 -0.67
CA ASN A 267 15.05 16.16 0.36
C ASN A 267 16.52 16.19 -0.08
N VAL A 268 17.06 17.39 -0.30
CA VAL A 268 18.43 17.54 -0.82
C VAL A 268 19.52 17.12 0.16
N ASN A 269 19.18 17.03 1.46
CA ASN A 269 20.12 16.77 2.55
C ASN A 269 19.89 15.42 3.22
N SER A 270 19.10 14.52 2.63
CA SER A 270 18.82 13.21 3.21
C SER A 270 18.70 12.14 2.14
N THR A 271 19.40 11.04 2.37
CA THR A 271 19.17 9.76 1.68
C THR A 271 18.46 8.76 2.60
N GLN A 272 17.99 9.21 3.76
CA GLN A 272 17.46 8.34 4.80
C GLN A 272 16.11 7.78 4.37
N ASN A 273 15.99 6.46 4.47
CA ASN A 273 14.79 5.71 4.20
C ASN A 273 14.41 4.98 5.50
N PHE A 274 13.29 5.36 6.09
CA PHE A 274 12.82 4.81 7.36
C PHE A 274 11.97 3.56 7.12
N ALA A 275 12.03 2.62 8.06
CA ALA A 275 11.21 1.41 7.99
C ALA A 275 9.77 1.78 8.30
N THR A 276 8.84 1.29 7.48
CA THR A 276 7.41 1.53 7.63
C THR A 276 6.66 0.22 7.88
N ARG A 277 5.45 0.32 8.45
CA ARG A 277 4.61 -0.87 8.68
C ARG A 277 4.21 -1.48 7.34
N GLY A 278 4.58 -2.74 7.13
CA GLY A 278 4.26 -3.50 5.91
C GLY A 278 5.45 -3.75 5.00
N ASP A 279 6.61 -3.15 5.27
CA ASP A 279 7.85 -3.43 4.55
C ASP A 279 8.23 -4.91 4.64
N GLN A 280 8.59 -5.50 3.50
CA GLN A 280 9.01 -6.90 3.41
C GLN A 280 10.53 -7.06 3.52
N ALA A 281 11.28 -5.96 3.46
CA ALA A 281 12.73 -5.93 3.54
C ALA A 281 13.19 -4.67 4.29
N PRO A 282 14.36 -4.69 4.96
CA PRO A 282 14.91 -3.51 5.59
C PRO A 282 15.13 -2.39 4.57
N PRO A 283 14.76 -1.14 4.88
CA PRO A 283 14.99 -0.01 3.99
C PRO A 283 16.49 0.23 3.84
N LYS A 284 16.87 0.76 2.68
CA LYS A 284 18.25 1.15 2.36
C LYS A 284 18.29 2.63 2.00
N PRO A 285 19.42 3.32 2.23
CA PRO A 285 19.60 4.67 1.75
C PRO A 285 19.30 4.78 0.26
N GLU A 286 18.63 5.86 -0.13
CA GLU A 286 18.14 6.06 -1.49
C GLU A 286 18.43 7.49 -1.95
N ASP A 287 18.83 7.65 -3.21
CA ASP A 287 19.04 8.96 -3.82
C ASP A 287 17.68 9.55 -4.23
N GLY A 288 17.19 10.49 -3.41
CA GLY A 288 15.89 11.11 -3.61
C GLY A 288 15.74 11.84 -4.95
N LEU A 289 16.81 12.37 -5.55
CA LEU A 289 16.70 13.02 -6.87
C LEU A 289 16.40 11.99 -7.96
N ASN A 290 17.07 10.83 -7.92
CA ASN A 290 16.80 9.76 -8.87
C ASN A 290 15.38 9.22 -8.72
N SER A 291 14.91 9.05 -7.49
CA SER A 291 13.53 8.66 -7.20
C SER A 291 12.54 9.67 -7.76
N ALA A 292 12.73 10.97 -7.50
CA ALA A 292 11.85 12.03 -8.01
C ALA A 292 11.84 12.10 -9.54
N ARG A 293 12.98 11.88 -10.21
CA ARG A 293 13.08 11.78 -11.66
C ARG A 293 12.31 10.59 -12.22
N ASN A 294 12.39 9.44 -11.57
CA ASN A 294 11.63 8.25 -11.96
C ASN A 294 10.12 8.48 -11.76
N PHE A 295 9.73 9.11 -10.65
CA PHE A 295 8.35 9.50 -10.40
C PHE A 295 7.81 10.45 -11.47
N GLN A 296 8.61 11.46 -11.86
CA GLN A 296 8.24 12.41 -12.91
C GLN A 296 8.00 11.73 -14.26
N LYS A 297 8.88 10.80 -14.67
CA LYS A 297 8.70 10.01 -15.89
C LYS A 297 7.45 9.13 -15.83
N LYS A 298 7.22 8.45 -14.69
CA LYS A 298 6.04 7.60 -14.46
C LYS A 298 4.76 8.42 -14.63
N LEU A 299 4.70 9.63 -14.07
CA LEU A 299 3.52 10.49 -14.15
C LEU A 299 3.31 11.06 -15.57
N GLN A 300 4.39 11.43 -16.25
CA GLN A 300 4.35 11.87 -17.65
C GLN A 300 3.77 10.79 -18.56
N ALA A 301 4.14 9.53 -18.35
CA ALA A 301 3.57 8.39 -19.09
C ALA A 301 2.06 8.19 -18.86
N GLN A 302 1.47 8.84 -17.85
CA GLN A 302 0.03 8.88 -17.59
C GLN A 302 -0.63 10.16 -18.12
N GLY A 303 0.10 11.01 -18.85
CA GLY A 303 -0.42 12.24 -19.44
C GLY A 303 -0.38 13.46 -18.51
N TYR A 304 0.31 13.38 -17.38
CA TYR A 304 0.44 14.47 -16.41
C TYR A 304 1.89 14.94 -16.33
N SER A 305 2.13 16.24 -16.47
CA SER A 305 3.48 16.82 -16.38
C SER A 305 3.53 17.82 -15.23
N VAL A 306 4.37 17.55 -14.24
CA VAL A 306 4.59 18.39 -13.05
C VAL A 306 6.08 18.55 -12.78
N PRO A 307 6.52 19.66 -12.17
CA PRO A 307 7.93 19.85 -11.86
C PRO A 307 8.41 18.97 -10.70
N ILE A 308 9.73 18.74 -10.66
CA ILE A 308 10.46 18.31 -9.48
C ILE A 308 10.94 19.56 -8.75
N LEU A 309 10.67 19.64 -7.45
CA LEU A 309 11.17 20.68 -6.56
C LEU A 309 12.12 20.09 -5.52
N ARG A 310 13.18 20.84 -5.21
CA ARG A 310 14.03 20.57 -4.06
C ARG A 310 13.31 20.95 -2.78
N LEU A 311 13.45 20.13 -1.74
CA LEU A 311 13.07 20.47 -0.37
C LEU A 311 14.34 20.52 0.49
N ASP A 312 14.60 21.66 1.11
CA ASP A 312 15.78 21.89 1.95
C ASP A 312 15.40 22.50 3.30
N PHE A 313 15.36 21.65 4.34
CA PHE A 313 15.08 22.08 5.71
C PHE A 313 16.18 22.94 6.36
N THR A 314 17.35 23.09 5.74
CA THR A 314 18.44 23.95 6.24
C THR A 314 18.33 25.41 5.77
N LYS A 315 17.48 25.69 4.78
CA LYS A 315 17.25 27.04 4.26
C LYS A 315 16.26 27.84 5.11
N PRO A 316 16.16 29.16 4.91
CA PRO A 316 15.02 29.94 5.41
C PRO A 316 13.69 29.40 4.86
N ALA A 317 12.58 29.68 5.56
CA ALA A 317 11.25 29.17 5.22
C ALA A 317 10.80 29.59 3.81
N GLU A 318 11.20 30.78 3.37
CA GLU A 318 10.89 31.37 2.05
C GLU A 318 11.64 30.68 0.91
N GLN A 319 12.70 29.93 1.23
CA GLN A 319 13.55 29.19 0.30
C GLN A 319 13.53 27.69 0.58
N ARG A 320 12.52 27.23 1.34
CA ARG A 320 12.34 25.82 1.72
C ARG A 320 12.22 24.93 0.49
N PHE A 321 11.52 25.44 -0.54
CA PHE A 321 11.44 24.81 -1.85
C PHE A 321 12.21 25.61 -2.88
N SER A 322 12.82 24.92 -3.85
CA SER A 322 13.43 25.56 -5.03
C SER A 322 13.27 24.70 -6.29
N TYR A 323 13.26 25.37 -7.44
CA TYR A 323 13.23 24.73 -8.75
C TYR A 323 14.61 24.80 -9.39
N VAL A 324 15.06 23.67 -9.96
CA VAL A 324 16.30 23.60 -10.74
C VAL A 324 16.00 22.85 -12.03
N ALA A 325 16.26 23.49 -13.16
CA ALA A 325 15.97 22.92 -14.48
C ALA A 325 16.74 21.60 -14.73
N ALA A 326 17.98 21.51 -14.24
CA ALA A 326 18.80 20.30 -14.37
C ALA A 326 18.28 19.10 -13.57
N ASP A 327 17.41 19.30 -12.58
CA ASP A 327 16.83 18.21 -11.80
C ASP A 327 15.70 17.50 -12.55
N GLN A 328 15.09 18.17 -13.53
CA GLN A 328 13.98 17.64 -14.30
C GLN A 328 14.42 16.46 -15.18
N ALA A 329 13.58 15.44 -15.27
CA ALA A 329 13.73 14.28 -16.15
C ALA A 329 12.91 14.40 -17.43
N ILE A 330 12.05 15.42 -17.54
CA ILE A 330 11.16 15.65 -18.68
C ILE A 330 11.27 17.12 -19.12
N ASP A 331 10.97 17.39 -20.39
CA ASP A 331 10.85 18.76 -20.88
C ASP A 331 9.47 19.34 -20.54
N LEU A 332 9.45 20.28 -19.59
CA LEU A 332 8.22 20.95 -19.15
C LEU A 332 7.77 22.06 -20.11
N THR A 333 8.63 22.49 -21.05
CA THR A 333 8.34 23.57 -22.01
C THR A 333 7.60 23.08 -23.25
N VAL A 334 7.77 21.81 -23.62
CA VAL A 334 7.12 21.18 -24.78
C VAL A 334 5.69 20.73 -24.45
N ALA A 335 5.36 20.56 -23.17
CA ALA A 335 4.04 20.08 -22.77
C ALA A 335 2.92 21.16 -22.86
N GLY A 336 3.26 22.43 -23.15
CA GLY A 336 2.32 23.57 -23.18
C GLY A 336 1.89 24.11 -24.54
N GLY A 337 2.16 23.43 -25.67
CA GLY A 337 1.90 24.00 -26.99
C GLY A 337 1.46 22.99 -28.03
N THR A 338 0.32 23.29 -28.66
CA THR A 338 -0.32 22.61 -29.81
C THR A 338 -0.91 21.22 -29.57
N GLN A 339 -2.23 21.18 -29.74
CA GLN A 339 -3.03 20.03 -30.16
C GLN A 339 -2.17 19.09 -31.06
N PRO A 340 -2.10 17.77 -30.77
CA PRO A 340 -1.36 16.89 -31.64
C PRO A 340 -1.97 16.99 -33.04
N THR A 341 -1.22 17.57 -33.97
CA THR A 341 -1.36 17.23 -35.39
C THR A 341 -1.33 15.71 -35.42
N PRO A 342 -2.29 15.02 -36.06
CA PRO A 342 -2.52 13.59 -35.89
C PRO A 342 -1.20 12.86 -35.86
N THR A 343 -0.78 12.52 -34.64
CA THR A 343 0.47 11.81 -34.40
C THR A 343 0.33 10.53 -35.20
N ALA A 344 1.37 10.17 -35.95
CA ALA A 344 1.47 8.83 -36.47
C ALA A 344 1.03 7.87 -35.35
N PRO A 345 0.13 6.90 -35.63
CA PRO A 345 -0.52 6.10 -34.60
C PRO A 345 0.52 5.64 -33.59
N ALA A 346 0.20 5.79 -32.30
CA ALA A 346 1.06 5.34 -31.21
C ALA A 346 1.63 3.98 -31.58
N PRO A 347 2.95 3.76 -31.47
CA PRO A 347 3.54 2.50 -31.87
C PRO A 347 2.83 1.39 -31.11
N SER A 348 2.02 0.59 -31.82
CA SER A 348 1.44 -0.60 -31.23
C SER A 348 2.58 -1.58 -31.06
N TYR A 349 2.81 -2.01 -29.83
CA TYR A 349 3.80 -3.00 -29.47
C TYR A 349 3.22 -4.41 -29.59
N ILE A 350 1.88 -4.56 -29.55
CA ILE A 350 1.18 -5.84 -29.54
C ILE A 350 0.27 -5.96 -30.77
N ALA A 351 0.64 -6.84 -31.69
CA ALA A 351 -0.19 -7.18 -32.85
C ALA A 351 -1.45 -7.96 -32.43
N ALA A 352 -1.33 -8.86 -31.44
CA ALA A 352 -2.43 -9.64 -30.91
C ALA A 352 -2.14 -10.09 -29.48
N ALA A 353 -3.19 -10.23 -28.67
CA ALA A 353 -3.14 -10.87 -27.36
C ALA A 353 -4.37 -11.78 -27.23
N THR A 354 -4.20 -13.09 -27.08
CA THR A 354 -5.31 -14.04 -27.07
C THR A 354 -5.18 -15.02 -25.93
N TRP A 355 -6.28 -15.22 -25.19
CA TRP A 355 -6.32 -16.25 -24.16
C TRP A 355 -6.48 -17.61 -24.81
N VAL A 356 -5.60 -18.53 -24.43
CA VAL A 356 -5.70 -19.94 -24.78
C VAL A 356 -5.63 -20.76 -23.51
N GLU A 357 -6.44 -21.80 -23.44
CA GLU A 357 -6.30 -22.82 -22.40
C GLU A 357 -5.38 -23.91 -22.94
N ARG A 358 -4.25 -24.13 -22.28
CA ARG A 358 -3.23 -25.09 -22.73
C ARG A 358 -2.67 -25.88 -21.57
N TYR A 359 -2.23 -27.11 -21.87
CA TYR A 359 -1.55 -27.94 -20.89
C TYR A 359 -0.22 -27.29 -20.50
N ASP A 360 -0.04 -27.01 -19.21
CA ASP A 360 1.22 -26.54 -18.66
C ASP A 360 2.03 -27.72 -18.07
N PRO A 361 3.24 -28.00 -18.57
CA PRO A 361 4.08 -29.07 -18.02
C PRO A 361 4.47 -28.85 -16.55
N GLY A 362 4.49 -27.59 -16.09
CA GLY A 362 4.83 -27.23 -14.72
C GLY A 362 3.73 -27.54 -13.71
N SER A 363 2.51 -27.07 -13.97
CA SER A 363 1.35 -27.33 -13.12
C SER A 363 0.66 -28.67 -13.39
N LYS A 364 1.01 -29.35 -14.49
CA LYS A 364 0.48 -30.65 -14.93
C LYS A 364 -1.02 -30.66 -15.20
N LYS A 365 -1.61 -29.50 -15.48
CA LYS A 365 -3.02 -29.35 -15.85
C LYS A 365 -3.16 -28.29 -16.94
N ASN A 366 -4.37 -28.17 -17.47
CA ASN A 366 -4.70 -27.08 -18.38
C ASN A 366 -4.79 -25.77 -17.58
N GLU A 367 -4.13 -24.74 -18.08
CA GLU A 367 -4.07 -23.41 -17.49
C GLU A 367 -4.36 -22.35 -18.55
N TRP A 368 -4.88 -21.21 -18.10
CA TRP A 368 -4.98 -20.03 -18.96
C TRP A 368 -3.60 -19.47 -19.26
N SER A 369 -3.32 -19.24 -20.53
CA SER A 369 -2.12 -18.57 -21.02
C SER A 369 -2.52 -17.45 -21.96
N LEU A 370 -1.98 -16.27 -21.74
CA LEU A 370 -2.12 -15.15 -22.64
C LEU A 370 -1.02 -15.23 -23.68
N ASN A 371 -1.39 -15.60 -24.90
CA ASN A 371 -0.50 -15.60 -26.05
C ASN A 371 -0.44 -14.19 -26.65
N VAL A 372 0.74 -13.58 -26.64
CA VAL A 372 1.00 -12.21 -27.08
C VAL A 372 1.91 -12.25 -28.30
N THR A 373 1.42 -11.72 -29.42
CA THR A 373 2.18 -11.54 -30.66
C THR A 373 2.70 -10.10 -30.71
N PRO A 374 4.00 -9.84 -30.49
CA PRO A 374 4.54 -8.50 -30.60
C PRO A 374 4.67 -8.02 -32.04
N THR A 375 4.53 -6.71 -32.26
CA THR A 375 4.91 -6.04 -33.51
C THR A 375 6.43 -5.96 -33.64
N ALA A 376 6.93 -5.45 -34.78
CA ALA A 376 8.36 -5.18 -34.94
C ALA A 376 8.88 -4.21 -33.88
N GLN A 377 8.06 -3.20 -33.51
CA GLN A 377 8.33 -2.24 -32.46
C GLN A 377 8.31 -2.90 -31.08
N GLY A 378 7.34 -3.78 -30.81
CA GLY A 378 7.28 -4.55 -29.57
C GLY A 378 8.51 -5.44 -29.36
N LYS A 379 9.08 -6.01 -30.42
CA LYS A 379 10.33 -6.79 -30.36
C LYS A 379 11.59 -5.94 -30.15
N ALA A 380 11.59 -4.70 -30.64
CA ALA A 380 12.73 -3.79 -30.58
C ALA A 380 12.78 -2.93 -29.29
N ILE A 381 11.79 -3.09 -28.41
CA ILE A 381 11.60 -2.26 -27.22
C ILE A 381 12.73 -2.45 -26.20
N GLN A 382 13.28 -1.36 -25.68
CA GLN A 382 14.36 -1.37 -24.68
C GLN A 382 13.82 -1.48 -23.26
N ALA A 383 14.69 -1.79 -22.28
CA ALA A 383 14.31 -1.98 -20.87
C ALA A 383 13.53 -0.80 -20.24
N SER A 384 13.74 0.43 -20.71
CA SER A 384 13.03 1.63 -20.23
C SER A 384 11.60 1.77 -20.73
N ASP A 385 11.26 1.13 -21.86
CA ASP A 385 9.96 1.30 -22.53
C ASP A 385 9.05 0.07 -22.35
N GLN A 386 9.53 -0.98 -21.66
CA GLN A 386 8.75 -2.18 -21.32
C GLN A 386 7.46 -1.86 -20.56
N ASP A 387 7.44 -0.72 -19.85
CA ASP A 387 6.26 -0.20 -19.16
C ASP A 387 5.13 0.17 -20.14
N ALA A 388 5.46 0.70 -21.32
CA ALA A 388 4.48 1.07 -22.35
C ALA A 388 3.88 -0.19 -23.01
N LEU A 389 4.70 -1.19 -23.30
CA LEU A 389 4.25 -2.51 -23.79
C LEU A 389 3.37 -3.22 -22.74
N TYR A 390 3.74 -3.17 -21.45
CA TYR A 390 2.91 -3.73 -20.39
C TYR A 390 1.58 -2.99 -20.25
N LYS A 391 1.59 -1.65 -20.34
CA LYS A 391 0.37 -0.84 -20.31
C LYS A 391 -0.57 -1.22 -21.45
N GLU A 392 -0.07 -1.32 -22.69
CA GLU A 392 -0.86 -1.79 -23.84
C GLU A 392 -1.43 -3.19 -23.60
N LEU A 393 -0.65 -4.14 -23.07
CA LEU A 393 -1.13 -5.49 -22.77
C LEU A 393 -2.25 -5.48 -21.71
N PHE A 394 -2.07 -4.69 -20.66
CA PHE A 394 -3.01 -4.58 -19.56
C PHE A 394 -4.31 -3.87 -19.99
N GLU A 395 -4.23 -2.85 -20.84
CA GLU A 395 -5.41 -2.22 -21.44
C GLU A 395 -6.17 -3.20 -22.36
N LEU A 396 -5.45 -4.06 -23.08
CA LEU A 396 -6.06 -5.08 -23.93
C LEU A 396 -6.77 -6.19 -23.13
N ARG A 397 -6.18 -6.67 -22.02
CA ARG A 397 -6.59 -7.95 -21.39
C ARG A 397 -6.62 -7.95 -19.86
N GLY A 398 -6.23 -6.88 -19.19
CA GLY A 398 -6.14 -6.81 -17.73
C GLY A 398 -7.49 -6.90 -17.02
N ALA A 399 -8.58 -6.55 -17.70
CA ALA A 399 -9.95 -6.67 -17.17
C ALA A 399 -10.55 -8.09 -17.32
N ASP A 400 -9.91 -8.96 -18.09
CA ASP A 400 -10.42 -10.30 -18.38
C ASP A 400 -10.42 -11.18 -17.12
N SER A 401 -11.42 -12.03 -16.97
CA SER A 401 -11.50 -12.96 -15.82
C SER A 401 -10.31 -13.91 -15.77
N GLN A 402 -9.77 -14.30 -16.93
CA GLN A 402 -8.55 -15.09 -17.03
C GLN A 402 -7.38 -14.42 -16.32
N TRP A 403 -7.22 -13.09 -16.42
CA TRP A 403 -6.21 -12.36 -15.67
C TRP A 403 -6.64 -12.17 -14.21
N ARG A 404 -7.75 -11.45 -14.00
CA ARG A 404 -8.19 -10.97 -12.68
C ARG A 404 -8.37 -12.08 -11.66
N ASP A 405 -8.89 -13.23 -12.08
CA ASP A 405 -9.28 -14.30 -11.16
C ASP A 405 -8.16 -15.35 -10.99
N ASN A 406 -7.18 -15.37 -11.91
CA ASN A 406 -6.09 -16.36 -11.90
C ASN A 406 -4.71 -15.79 -11.59
N GLU A 407 -4.53 -14.45 -11.50
CA GLU A 407 -3.26 -13.87 -11.04
C GLU A 407 -3.04 -14.17 -9.57
N LYS A 408 -2.18 -15.16 -9.28
CA LYS A 408 -1.93 -15.61 -7.88
C LYS A 408 -0.85 -14.80 -7.19
N SER A 409 -0.01 -14.12 -7.96
CA SER A 409 1.06 -13.26 -7.47
C SER A 409 0.98 -11.91 -8.20
N PRO A 410 0.53 -10.83 -7.54
CA PRO A 410 0.43 -9.52 -8.17
C PRO A 410 1.75 -9.09 -8.81
N GLY A 411 1.67 -8.64 -10.07
CA GLY A 411 2.83 -8.20 -10.85
C GLY A 411 3.60 -9.32 -11.54
N SER A 412 3.18 -10.59 -11.40
CA SER A 412 3.80 -11.74 -12.07
C SER A 412 3.68 -11.65 -13.59
N MET A 413 2.55 -11.18 -14.11
CA MET A 413 2.35 -10.98 -15.55
C MET A 413 3.27 -9.89 -16.10
N ARG A 414 3.44 -8.80 -15.33
CA ARG A 414 4.39 -7.71 -15.67
C ARG A 414 5.82 -8.22 -15.75
N GLN A 415 6.24 -9.01 -14.76
CA GLN A 415 7.56 -9.60 -14.72
C GLN A 415 7.80 -10.57 -15.88
N GLN A 416 6.84 -11.44 -16.18
CA GLN A 416 6.94 -12.38 -17.29
C GLN A 416 7.15 -11.65 -18.62
N LEU A 417 6.36 -10.59 -18.88
CA LEU A 417 6.49 -9.77 -20.07
C LEU A 417 7.87 -9.13 -20.17
N SER A 418 8.32 -8.49 -19.09
CA SER A 418 9.64 -7.84 -19.00
C SER A 418 10.78 -8.82 -19.26
N CYS A 419 10.70 -10.01 -18.67
CA CYS A 419 11.69 -11.07 -18.87
C CYS A 419 11.72 -11.56 -20.32
N LEU A 420 10.54 -11.80 -20.92
CA LEU A 420 10.41 -12.31 -22.30
C LEU A 420 10.96 -11.31 -23.31
N VAL A 421 10.70 -10.02 -23.13
CA VAL A 421 11.27 -8.95 -23.94
C VAL A 421 12.79 -8.92 -23.82
N GLN A 422 13.32 -8.98 -22.60
CA GLN A 422 14.76 -8.87 -22.36
C GLN A 422 15.57 -10.07 -22.87
N ASN A 423 15.05 -11.28 -22.68
CA ASN A 423 15.81 -12.51 -22.92
C ASN A 423 15.40 -13.23 -24.21
N TYR A 424 14.20 -12.96 -24.72
CA TYR A 424 13.63 -13.63 -25.90
C TYR A 424 12.94 -12.67 -26.90
N PRO A 425 13.58 -11.54 -27.28
CA PRO A 425 12.96 -10.53 -28.17
C PRO A 425 12.70 -11.05 -29.59
N ALA A 426 13.45 -12.07 -30.03
CA ALA A 426 13.30 -12.65 -31.37
C ALA A 426 12.05 -13.55 -31.51
N LYS A 427 11.41 -13.94 -30.41
CA LYS A 427 10.20 -14.80 -30.47
C LYS A 427 9.07 -14.07 -31.18
N THR A 428 8.32 -14.81 -31.99
CA THR A 428 7.10 -14.32 -32.65
C THR A 428 5.90 -14.29 -31.73
N GLU A 429 5.95 -15.04 -30.62
CA GLU A 429 4.91 -15.13 -29.61
C GLU A 429 5.52 -15.26 -28.22
N TRP A 430 4.87 -14.61 -27.26
CA TRP A 430 5.16 -14.66 -25.83
C TRP A 430 3.95 -15.24 -25.12
N ASN A 431 4.15 -16.26 -24.28
CA ASN A 431 3.08 -16.83 -23.48
C ASN A 431 3.29 -16.37 -22.04
N LEU A 432 2.24 -15.81 -21.46
CA LEU A 432 2.24 -15.33 -20.08
C LEU A 432 1.13 -16.05 -19.33
N GLU A 433 1.46 -16.59 -18.15
CA GLU A 433 0.48 -17.31 -17.34
C GLU A 433 0.27 -16.62 -15.99
N PRO A 434 -0.97 -16.26 -15.63
CA PRO A 434 -1.24 -15.47 -14.43
C PRO A 434 -0.96 -16.24 -13.12
N PHE A 435 -0.91 -17.56 -13.15
CA PHE A 435 -0.62 -18.37 -11.97
C PHE A 435 0.87 -18.45 -11.61
N ARG A 436 1.78 -17.93 -12.44
CA ARG A 436 3.22 -17.95 -12.15
C ARG A 436 3.55 -17.08 -10.94
N PRO A 437 4.55 -17.46 -10.12
CA PRO A 437 5.01 -16.64 -9.02
C PRO A 437 5.74 -15.39 -9.54
N ASN A 438 5.70 -14.33 -8.74
CA ASN A 438 6.59 -13.19 -8.91
C ASN A 438 7.92 -13.50 -8.19
N VAL A 439 9.03 -13.52 -8.92
CA VAL A 439 10.38 -13.91 -8.44
C VAL A 439 11.40 -12.83 -8.79
N THR A 440 12.68 -12.98 -8.45
CA THR A 440 13.69 -12.01 -8.91
C THR A 440 13.90 -12.09 -10.43
N PRO A 441 14.35 -11.00 -11.10
CA PRO A 441 14.66 -11.04 -12.53
C PRO A 441 15.66 -12.14 -12.92
N GLN A 442 16.65 -12.40 -12.06
CA GLN A 442 17.64 -13.45 -12.25
C GLN A 442 17.01 -14.85 -12.21
N GLU A 443 16.10 -15.10 -11.26
CA GLU A 443 15.38 -16.37 -11.15
C GLU A 443 14.44 -16.60 -12.34
N ALA A 444 13.72 -15.56 -12.77
CA ALA A 444 12.86 -15.65 -13.96
C ALA A 444 13.69 -15.93 -15.22
N ALA A 445 14.82 -15.25 -15.44
CA ALA A 445 15.70 -15.50 -16.56
C ALA A 445 16.23 -16.95 -16.54
N LYS A 446 16.65 -17.44 -15.37
CA LYS A 446 17.10 -18.83 -15.18
C LYS A 446 16.00 -19.86 -15.47
N ALA A 447 14.74 -19.52 -15.19
CA ALA A 447 13.58 -20.34 -15.48
C ALA A 447 13.03 -20.15 -16.92
N GLY A 448 13.76 -19.48 -17.81
CA GLY A 448 13.29 -19.24 -19.17
C GLY A 448 12.08 -18.31 -19.26
N CYS A 449 11.99 -17.36 -18.34
CA CYS A 449 10.87 -16.43 -18.13
C CYS A 449 9.54 -17.09 -17.75
N ASN A 450 9.60 -18.36 -17.36
CA ASN A 450 8.46 -19.13 -16.94
C ASN A 450 8.75 -19.81 -15.59
N PRO A 451 8.84 -19.03 -14.49
CA PRO A 451 9.17 -19.58 -13.18
C PRO A 451 8.02 -20.45 -12.67
N LEU A 452 8.35 -21.64 -12.16
CA LEU A 452 7.36 -22.47 -11.47
C LEU A 452 7.27 -22.05 -10.01
N PRO A 453 6.07 -22.10 -9.38
CA PRO A 453 5.97 -22.03 -7.93
C PRO A 453 6.96 -23.03 -7.34
N LEU A 454 7.87 -22.55 -6.49
CA LEU A 454 8.70 -23.46 -5.71
C LEU A 454 7.75 -24.40 -4.99
N GLN A 455 7.88 -25.71 -5.23
CA GLN A 455 7.15 -26.68 -4.43
C GLN A 455 7.52 -26.41 -2.98
N ALA A 456 6.54 -25.99 -2.18
CA ALA A 456 6.76 -25.74 -0.77
C ALA A 456 7.43 -27.01 -0.20
N PRO A 457 8.59 -26.90 0.47
CA PRO A 457 9.28 -28.08 0.94
C PRO A 457 8.32 -28.89 1.81
N GLN A 458 8.21 -30.19 1.52
CA GLN A 458 7.40 -31.07 2.33
C GLN A 458 8.17 -31.33 3.63
N TYR A 459 7.74 -30.72 4.72
CA TYR A 459 8.30 -30.90 6.06
C TYR A 459 7.60 -32.03 6.81
N ILE A 460 6.38 -32.38 6.40
CA ILE A 460 5.53 -33.40 7.05
C ILE A 460 5.25 -34.51 6.04
N ALA A 461 5.69 -35.73 6.36
CA ALA A 461 5.44 -36.94 5.59
C ALA A 461 3.99 -37.42 5.79
N SER A 462 3.52 -37.47 7.05
CA SER A 462 2.12 -37.75 7.38
C SER A 462 1.70 -37.04 8.67
N ALA A 463 0.40 -36.87 8.86
CA ALA A 463 -0.21 -36.36 10.08
C ALA A 463 -1.55 -37.07 10.24
N ASP A 464 -1.67 -37.93 11.25
CA ASP A 464 -2.82 -38.83 11.37
C ASP A 464 -3.43 -38.70 12.76
N TRP A 465 -4.75 -38.54 12.82
CA TRP A 465 -5.48 -38.57 14.08
C TRP A 465 -5.56 -40.01 14.56
N VAL A 466 -5.01 -40.24 15.74
CA VAL A 466 -5.05 -41.54 16.42
C VAL A 466 -5.67 -41.33 17.80
N LYS A 467 -6.46 -42.30 18.23
CA LYS A 467 -6.99 -42.32 19.59
C LYS A 467 -6.01 -43.08 20.48
N ARG A 468 -5.55 -42.46 21.56
CA ARG A 468 -4.54 -43.04 22.45
C ARG A 468 -4.91 -42.80 23.90
N TYR A 469 -4.63 -43.78 24.74
CA TYR A 469 -4.74 -43.62 26.19
C TYR A 469 -3.73 -42.58 26.67
N ASP A 470 -4.22 -41.47 27.23
CA ASP A 470 -3.38 -40.47 27.86
C ASP A 470 -3.27 -40.75 29.37
N PRO A 471 -2.08 -41.01 29.93
CA PRO A 471 -1.92 -41.21 31.37
C PRO A 471 -2.22 -39.94 32.19
N GLY A 472 -2.15 -38.75 31.59
CA GLY A 472 -2.51 -37.48 32.22
C GLY A 472 -4.01 -37.33 32.47
N THR A 473 -4.84 -37.54 31.44
CA THR A 473 -6.31 -37.46 31.54
C THR A 473 -6.98 -38.80 31.90
N ARG A 474 -6.22 -39.89 31.94
CA ARG A 474 -6.65 -41.27 32.25
C ARG A 474 -7.78 -41.80 31.35
N LYS A 475 -7.87 -41.31 30.13
CA LYS A 475 -8.85 -41.75 29.12
C LYS A 475 -8.23 -41.74 27.72
N ASP A 476 -8.95 -42.32 26.76
CA ASP A 476 -8.56 -42.29 25.35
C ASP A 476 -8.85 -40.92 24.73
N GLU A 477 -7.79 -40.24 24.30
CA GLU A 477 -7.84 -38.90 23.73
C GLU A 477 -7.41 -38.90 22.26
N TRP A 478 -7.88 -37.90 21.52
CA TRP A 478 -7.40 -37.64 20.17
C TRP A 478 -6.00 -37.04 20.19
N THR A 479 -5.09 -37.68 19.48
CA THR A 479 -3.69 -37.28 19.32
C THR A 479 -3.38 -37.16 17.84
N LEU A 480 -2.73 -36.07 17.45
CA LEU A 480 -2.22 -35.89 16.10
C LEU A 480 -0.81 -36.45 16.02
N SER A 481 -0.66 -37.60 15.35
CA SER A 481 0.60 -38.28 15.12
C SER A 481 1.26 -37.74 13.85
N VAL A 482 2.28 -36.89 14.02
CA VAL A 482 2.99 -36.19 12.94
C VAL A 482 4.31 -36.89 12.64
N VAL A 483 4.51 -37.32 11.39
CA VAL A 483 5.78 -37.85 10.91
C VAL A 483 6.47 -36.78 10.07
N PRO A 484 7.57 -36.16 10.54
CA PRO A 484 8.30 -35.18 9.74
C PRO A 484 9.22 -35.85 8.71
N THR A 485 9.43 -35.17 7.59
CA THR A 485 10.46 -35.54 6.60
C THR A 485 11.86 -35.20 7.11
N ALA A 486 12.91 -35.62 6.40
CA ALA A 486 14.28 -35.21 6.70
C ALA A 486 14.45 -33.67 6.68
N ALA A 487 13.82 -33.00 5.71
CA ALA A 487 13.80 -31.54 5.63
C ALA A 487 13.07 -30.90 6.82
N GLY A 488 11.95 -31.47 7.25
CA GLY A 488 11.21 -31.02 8.43
C GLY A 488 12.00 -31.15 9.74
N ARG A 489 12.86 -32.17 9.85
CA ARG A 489 13.75 -32.34 11.01
C ARG A 489 14.97 -31.41 11.00
N ALA A 490 15.47 -31.12 9.81
CA ALA A 490 16.63 -30.24 9.61
C ALA A 490 16.30 -28.76 9.76
N LEU A 491 15.01 -28.42 9.89
CA LEU A 491 14.53 -27.05 9.93
C LEU A 491 15.17 -26.25 11.07
N PRO A 492 15.72 -25.04 10.80
CA PRO A 492 16.23 -24.17 11.84
C PRO A 492 15.11 -23.71 12.79
N ASN A 493 15.45 -23.43 14.05
CA ASN A 493 14.46 -23.09 15.08
C ASN A 493 13.69 -21.80 14.71
N GLU A 494 14.37 -20.82 14.13
CA GLU A 494 13.80 -19.57 13.65
C GLU A 494 12.79 -19.76 12.51
N GLN A 495 12.80 -20.91 11.84
CA GLN A 495 11.88 -21.24 10.76
C GLN A 495 10.77 -22.23 11.19
N ALA A 496 10.68 -22.60 12.48
CA ALA A 496 9.67 -23.54 12.99
C ALA A 496 8.22 -23.16 12.64
N GLY A 497 7.95 -21.87 12.41
CA GLY A 497 6.66 -21.39 11.90
C GLY A 497 6.26 -22.01 10.56
N ALA A 498 7.20 -22.31 9.66
CA ALA A 498 6.92 -22.92 8.36
C ALA A 498 6.39 -24.36 8.48
N LEU A 499 6.95 -25.14 9.41
CA LEU A 499 6.48 -26.48 9.75
C LEU A 499 5.07 -26.44 10.35
N TYR A 500 4.80 -25.50 11.27
CA TYR A 500 3.47 -25.32 11.84
C TYR A 500 2.43 -24.93 10.79
N ASN A 501 2.75 -23.98 9.90
CA ASN A 501 1.85 -23.55 8.84
C ASN A 501 1.47 -24.72 7.93
N GLN A 502 2.43 -25.60 7.60
CA GLN A 502 2.14 -26.80 6.82
C GLN A 502 1.25 -27.80 7.59
N LEU A 503 1.51 -28.03 8.88
CA LEU A 503 0.65 -28.91 9.70
C LEU A 503 -0.78 -28.36 9.80
N PHE A 504 -0.91 -27.07 10.05
CA PHE A 504 -2.20 -26.40 10.18
C PHE A 504 -2.96 -26.39 8.84
N ALA A 505 -2.28 -26.23 7.71
CA ALA A 505 -2.90 -26.37 6.40
C ALA A 505 -3.39 -27.81 6.13
N LEU A 506 -2.69 -28.82 6.65
CA LEU A 506 -3.08 -30.23 6.49
C LEU A 506 -4.25 -30.64 7.40
N LYS A 507 -4.35 -30.08 8.62
CA LYS A 507 -5.21 -30.63 9.69
C LYS A 507 -5.98 -29.60 10.53
N GLY A 508 -5.71 -28.31 10.38
CA GLY A 508 -6.33 -27.26 11.19
C GLY A 508 -7.84 -27.11 10.98
N ALA A 509 -8.37 -27.62 9.87
CA ALA A 509 -9.80 -27.66 9.59
C ALA A 509 -10.51 -28.90 10.16
N ASP A 510 -9.77 -29.90 10.64
CA ASP A 510 -10.34 -31.15 11.18
C ASP A 510 -11.11 -30.86 12.47
N SER A 511 -12.26 -31.50 12.66
CA SER A 511 -13.05 -31.40 13.90
C SER A 511 -12.24 -31.80 15.14
N ASN A 512 -11.37 -32.80 15.00
CA ASN A 512 -10.48 -33.21 16.09
C ASN A 512 -9.53 -32.09 16.54
N TRP A 513 -9.11 -31.20 15.63
CA TRP A 513 -8.37 -29.99 16.01
C TRP A 513 -9.32 -28.93 16.57
N ARG A 514 -10.28 -28.50 15.75
CA ARG A 514 -11.13 -27.34 16.01
C ARG A 514 -11.96 -27.47 17.28
N ASP A 515 -12.47 -28.68 17.54
CA ASP A 515 -13.43 -28.92 18.61
C ASP A 515 -12.74 -29.37 19.91
N ASN A 516 -11.44 -29.71 19.87
CA ASN A 516 -10.69 -30.20 21.04
C ASN A 516 -9.47 -29.33 21.40
N GLU A 517 -9.16 -28.26 20.65
CA GLU A 517 -8.12 -27.30 21.03
C GLU A 517 -8.62 -26.41 22.16
N ASN A 518 -8.39 -26.85 23.40
CA ASN A 518 -8.83 -26.15 24.60
C ASN A 518 -8.02 -24.87 24.89
N SER A 519 -6.89 -24.68 24.21
CA SER A 519 -6.01 -23.53 24.39
C SER A 519 -5.35 -23.18 23.07
N ALA A 520 -5.81 -22.09 22.44
CA ALA A 520 -5.30 -21.65 21.15
C ALA A 520 -3.77 -21.51 21.16
N GLY A 521 -3.11 -22.23 20.25
CA GLY A 521 -1.66 -22.21 20.11
C GLY A 521 -0.92 -23.28 20.91
N SER A 522 -1.60 -24.12 21.69
CA SER A 522 -0.97 -25.23 22.44
C SER A 522 -0.32 -26.24 21.49
N MET A 523 -0.96 -26.54 20.35
CA MET A 523 -0.45 -27.43 19.31
C MET A 523 0.83 -26.88 18.66
N ARG A 524 0.90 -25.56 18.46
CA ARG A 524 2.09 -24.87 17.96
C ARG A 524 3.26 -24.97 18.94
N GLN A 525 3.00 -24.77 20.22
CA GLN A 525 4.01 -24.86 21.27
C GLN A 525 4.56 -26.27 21.42
N GLN A 526 3.68 -27.28 21.44
CA GLN A 526 4.08 -28.70 21.45
C GLN A 526 4.97 -29.02 20.24
N LEU A 527 4.55 -28.62 19.03
CA LEU A 527 5.29 -28.85 17.78
C LEU A 527 6.67 -28.19 17.80
N ASN A 528 6.75 -26.93 18.23
CA ASN A 528 8.02 -26.23 18.37
C ASN A 528 8.93 -26.92 19.39
N CYS A 529 8.36 -27.34 20.52
CA CYS A 529 9.12 -28.00 21.58
C CYS A 529 9.71 -29.35 21.10
N VAL A 530 8.91 -30.19 20.41
CA VAL A 530 9.41 -31.46 19.88
C VAL A 530 10.42 -31.26 18.73
N LEU A 531 10.24 -30.24 17.89
CA LEU A 531 11.23 -29.86 16.87
C LEU A 531 12.55 -29.40 17.50
N ILE A 532 12.53 -28.70 18.65
CA ILE A 532 13.77 -28.21 19.26
C ILE A 532 14.48 -29.32 20.03
N ASN A 533 13.74 -30.09 20.83
CA ASN A 533 14.32 -30.97 21.86
C ASN A 533 14.30 -32.45 21.47
N TYR A 534 13.49 -32.84 20.48
CA TYR A 534 13.22 -34.24 20.15
C TYR A 534 13.17 -34.49 18.63
N ARG A 535 14.07 -33.85 17.88
CA ARG A 535 14.14 -33.90 16.40
C ARG A 535 14.11 -35.31 15.81
N SER A 536 14.73 -36.27 16.50
CA SER A 536 14.84 -37.66 16.05
C SER A 536 13.62 -38.53 16.39
N LYS A 537 12.72 -38.08 17.29
CA LYS A 537 11.50 -38.83 17.62
C LYS A 537 10.59 -38.94 16.40
N THR A 538 9.95 -40.10 16.25
CA THR A 538 8.99 -40.39 15.19
C THR A 538 7.97 -41.40 15.70
N PRO A 539 6.67 -41.10 15.66
CA PRO A 539 6.07 -39.81 15.32
C PRO A 539 6.25 -38.75 16.43
N TRP A 540 6.01 -37.49 16.10
CA TRP A 540 5.72 -36.42 17.06
C TRP A 540 4.23 -36.43 17.37
N ASN A 541 3.89 -36.63 18.65
CA ASN A 541 2.51 -36.67 19.10
C ASN A 541 2.13 -35.31 19.67
N LEU A 542 1.06 -34.73 19.14
CA LEU A 542 0.54 -33.44 19.57
C LEU A 542 -0.91 -33.63 20.01
N GLU A 543 -1.25 -33.08 21.15
CA GLU A 543 -2.56 -33.27 21.76
C GLU A 543 -3.29 -31.93 21.92
N PRO A 544 -4.45 -31.73 21.27
CA PRO A 544 -5.11 -30.43 21.21
C PRO A 544 -5.67 -29.96 22.56
N PHE A 545 -5.99 -30.90 23.46
CA PHE A 545 -6.54 -30.62 24.78
C PHE A 545 -5.51 -30.11 25.81
N ARG A 546 -4.22 -30.07 25.47
CA ARG A 546 -3.14 -29.63 26.36
C ARG A 546 -3.19 -28.11 26.57
N PRO A 547 -2.83 -27.61 27.77
CA PRO A 547 -2.75 -26.19 28.04
C PRO A 547 -1.62 -25.54 27.24
N ALA A 548 -1.81 -24.26 26.87
CA ALA A 548 -0.72 -23.43 26.37
C ALA A 548 0.07 -22.87 27.56
N LEU A 549 1.37 -23.17 27.63
CA LEU A 549 2.27 -22.72 28.70
C LEU A 549 3.43 -21.90 28.11
N SER A 550 4.31 -21.34 28.97
CA SER A 550 5.56 -20.77 28.46
C SER A 550 6.45 -21.83 27.82
N ASP A 551 7.37 -21.42 26.94
CA ASP A 551 8.34 -22.34 26.32
C ASP A 551 9.18 -23.09 27.37
N SER A 552 9.53 -22.44 28.48
CA SER A 552 10.26 -23.06 29.60
C SER A 552 9.44 -24.15 30.28
N GLU A 553 8.17 -23.89 30.55
CA GLU A 553 7.28 -24.85 31.23
C GLU A 553 6.94 -26.02 30.32
N THR A 554 6.68 -25.75 29.03
CA THR A 554 6.44 -26.78 28.01
C THR A 554 7.64 -27.71 27.87
N ARG A 555 8.86 -27.17 27.87
CA ARG A 555 10.11 -27.96 27.88
C ARG A 555 10.26 -28.78 29.16
N ALA A 556 10.01 -28.18 30.33
CA ALA A 556 10.09 -28.87 31.62
C ALA A 556 9.11 -30.06 31.70
N ALA A 557 7.97 -29.97 31.02
CA ALA A 557 6.98 -31.04 30.90
C ALA A 557 7.28 -32.04 29.76
N GLY A 558 8.49 -32.05 29.19
CA GLY A 558 8.85 -33.00 28.13
C GLY A 558 8.12 -32.76 26.80
N CYS A 559 7.72 -31.51 26.54
CA CYS A 559 6.89 -31.10 25.40
C CYS A 559 5.45 -31.63 25.42
N ASN A 560 4.99 -32.14 26.57
CA ASN A 560 3.63 -32.65 26.73
C ASN A 560 3.03 -32.24 28.09
N PRO A 561 2.60 -30.97 28.25
CA PRO A 561 2.15 -30.47 29.54
C PRO A 561 0.75 -30.99 29.92
N VAL A 562 0.59 -31.54 31.11
CA VAL A 562 -0.73 -31.97 31.61
C VAL A 562 -1.51 -30.78 32.21
N PRO A 563 -2.84 -30.71 32.05
CA PRO A 563 -3.68 -29.78 32.80
C PRO A 563 -3.46 -29.97 34.31
N ARG A 564 -3.33 -28.87 35.06
CA ARG A 564 -3.24 -28.92 36.53
C ARG A 564 -4.59 -29.13 37.17
#